data_AF-A0A1E1WE19-F1
#
_entry.id   AF-A0A1E1WE19-F1
#
_cell.length_a   1.000
_cell.length_b   1.000
_cell.length_c   1.000
_cell.angle_alpha   90.00
_cell.angle_beta   90.00
_cell.angle_gamma   90.00
#
_symmetry.space_group_name_H-M   'P 1'
#
loop_
_entity.id
_entity.type
_entity.pdbx_description
1 polymer ?
#
loop_
_entity_poly.entity_id
_entity_poly.type
_entity_poly.pdbx_seq_one_letter_code
_entity_poly.pdbx_strand_id
1 'polypeptide(L)'
;LMSFAANLQQVTFKMIIKQIKLCVIVLVFINSAFSYGYRKKNNLKQVFGWDQIGYDFDGVQYTNNTDHEHDPKGGVIHYDDEIAESRKFFIAYSNVPIGFEVYGDRVFVTVPRRRHGIPSTLNYV
;
A
#
# COMPACT_ATOMS: atom_id res chain seq x y z
N LEU A 1 -31.65 -59.45 36.45
CA LEU A 1 -30.20 -59.24 36.22
C LEU A 1 -29.89 -58.77 34.79
N MET A 2 -30.30 -59.50 33.74
CA MET A 2 -30.06 -59.08 32.33
C MET A 2 -30.67 -57.72 31.96
N SER A 3 -31.90 -57.42 32.38
CA SER A 3 -32.56 -56.13 32.11
C SER A 3 -31.90 -54.92 32.80
N PHE A 4 -31.27 -55.14 33.95
CA PHE A 4 -30.56 -54.09 34.68
C PHE A 4 -29.23 -53.73 34.02
N ALA A 5 -28.48 -54.74 33.54
CA ALA A 5 -27.25 -54.53 32.80
C ALA A 5 -27.50 -53.78 31.47
N ALA A 6 -28.58 -54.12 30.75
CA ALA A 6 -28.96 -53.44 29.51
C ALA A 6 -29.32 -51.95 29.75
N ASN A 7 -30.04 -51.63 30.83
CA ASN A 7 -30.35 -50.25 31.20
C ASN A 7 -29.08 -49.45 31.56
N LEU A 8 -28.16 -50.04 32.33
CA LEU A 8 -26.90 -49.39 32.69
C LEU A 8 -26.02 -49.12 31.46
N GLN A 9 -25.97 -50.07 30.52
CA GLN A 9 -25.27 -49.91 29.25
C GLN A 9 -25.90 -48.83 28.35
N GLN A 10 -27.23 -48.70 28.36
CA GLN A 10 -27.93 -47.65 27.62
C GLN A 10 -27.69 -46.25 28.23
N VAL A 11 -27.66 -46.13 29.56
CA VAL A 11 -27.39 -44.87 30.27
C VAL A 11 -25.95 -44.40 30.02
N THR A 12 -24.97 -45.31 30.14
CA THR A 12 -23.55 -45.01 29.89
C THR A 12 -23.32 -44.59 28.43
N PHE A 13 -23.95 -45.26 27.47
CA PHE A 13 -23.87 -44.89 26.06
C PHE A 13 -24.44 -43.48 25.78
N LYS A 14 -25.59 -43.13 26.37
CA LYS A 14 -26.17 -41.78 26.29
C LYS A 14 -25.26 -40.71 26.92
N MET A 15 -24.58 -41.04 28.01
CA MET A 15 -23.59 -40.16 28.66
C MET A 15 -22.38 -39.91 27.74
N ILE A 16 -21.84 -40.95 27.11
CA ILE A 16 -20.71 -40.84 26.19
C ILE A 16 -21.06 -39.96 24.99
N ILE A 17 -22.25 -40.15 24.39
CA ILE A 17 -22.71 -39.31 23.27
C ILE A 17 -22.85 -37.84 23.68
N LYS A 18 -23.36 -37.56 24.88
CA LYS A 18 -23.44 -36.18 25.41
C LYS A 18 -22.06 -35.55 25.55
N GLN A 19 -21.08 -36.30 26.07
CA GLN A 19 -19.70 -35.82 26.19
C GLN A 19 -19.06 -35.53 24.83
N ILE A 20 -19.21 -36.43 23.85
CA ILE A 20 -18.69 -36.22 22.49
C ILE A 20 -19.29 -34.97 21.85
N LYS A 21 -20.61 -34.77 21.96
CA LYS A 21 -21.28 -33.57 21.45
C LYS A 21 -20.76 -32.29 22.11
N LEU A 22 -20.55 -32.33 23.42
CA LEU A 22 -19.96 -31.21 24.16
C LEU A 22 -18.55 -30.89 23.65
N CYS A 23 -17.69 -31.91 23.46
CA CYS A 23 -16.35 -31.73 22.91
C CYS A 23 -16.35 -31.11 21.51
N VAL A 24 -17.25 -31.56 20.62
CA VAL A 24 -17.35 -31.00 19.26
C VAL A 24 -17.79 -29.54 19.31
N ILE A 25 -18.77 -29.19 20.15
CA ILE A 25 -19.22 -27.80 20.32
C ILE A 25 -18.07 -26.93 20.82
N VAL A 26 -17.34 -27.39 21.85
CA VAL A 26 -16.17 -26.66 22.38
C VAL A 26 -15.11 -26.45 21.30
N LEU A 27 -14.80 -27.47 20.50
CA LEU A 27 -13.84 -27.36 19.40
C LEU A 27 -14.28 -26.34 18.34
N VAL A 28 -15.56 -26.30 17.99
CA VAL A 28 -16.10 -25.30 17.03
C VAL A 28 -15.97 -23.89 17.59
N PHE A 29 -16.30 -23.68 18.87
CA PHE A 29 -16.14 -22.37 19.54
C PHE A 29 -14.68 -21.93 19.62
N ILE A 30 -13.76 -22.84 19.92
CA ILE A 30 -12.32 -22.56 19.93
C ILE A 30 -11.89 -22.14 18.52
N ASN A 31 -12.20 -22.92 17.48
CA ASN A 31 -11.80 -22.60 16.10
C ASN A 31 -12.39 -21.27 15.60
N SER A 32 -13.64 -20.95 15.97
CA SER A 32 -14.25 -19.67 15.58
C SER A 32 -13.61 -18.49 16.29
N ALA A 33 -13.30 -18.60 17.59
CA ALA A 33 -12.60 -17.58 18.35
C ALA A 33 -11.18 -17.35 17.83
N PHE A 34 -10.45 -18.43 17.51
CA PHE A 34 -9.12 -18.36 16.90
C PHE A 34 -9.15 -17.71 15.51
N SER A 35 -10.15 -18.03 14.68
CA SER A 35 -10.34 -17.41 13.36
C SER A 35 -10.72 -15.93 13.46
N TYR A 36 -11.53 -15.56 14.45
CA TYR A 36 -11.91 -14.16 14.69
C TYR A 36 -10.72 -13.31 15.15
N GLY A 37 -9.86 -13.85 16.01
CA GLY A 37 -8.65 -13.17 16.51
C GLY A 37 -7.56 -12.92 15.46
N TYR A 38 -7.57 -13.66 14.33
CA TYR A 38 -6.55 -13.54 13.30
C TYR A 38 -6.77 -12.38 12.31
N ARG A 39 -7.87 -11.62 12.46
CA ARG A 39 -8.14 -10.45 11.60
C ARG A 39 -7.43 -9.19 12.14
N LYS A 40 -6.11 -9.26 12.32
CA LYS A 40 -5.30 -8.09 12.64
C LYS A 40 -5.20 -7.21 11.39
N LYS A 41 -5.91 -6.09 11.38
CA LYS A 41 -5.80 -5.06 10.35
C LYS A 41 -4.46 -4.36 10.55
N ASN A 42 -3.42 -4.87 9.87
CA ASN A 42 -2.11 -4.23 9.88
C ASN A 42 -2.23 -2.92 9.08
N ASN A 43 -2.52 -1.81 9.77
CA ASN A 43 -2.46 -0.50 9.17
C ASN A 43 -0.99 -0.24 8.83
N LEU A 44 -0.68 -0.12 7.54
CA LEU A 44 0.62 0.35 7.10
C LEU A 44 0.82 1.76 7.63
N LYS A 45 1.98 2.02 8.24
CA LYS A 45 2.35 3.37 8.66
C LYS A 45 2.78 4.13 7.41
N GLN A 46 2.06 5.18 7.05
CA GLN A 46 2.49 6.09 6.00
C GLN A 46 3.79 6.77 6.43
N VAL A 47 4.83 6.66 5.60
CA VAL A 47 6.12 7.32 5.83
C VAL A 47 6.17 8.63 5.05
N PHE A 48 5.69 8.61 3.81
CA PHE A 48 5.61 9.77 2.93
C PHE A 48 4.27 9.84 2.19
N GLY A 49 3.89 11.03 1.75
CA GLY A 49 2.70 11.28 0.96
C GLY A 49 2.84 12.58 0.17
N TRP A 50 2.32 12.56 -1.05
CA TRP A 50 2.33 13.70 -1.96
C TRP A 50 1.07 13.63 -2.83
N ASP A 51 0.45 14.78 -3.03
CA ASP A 51 -0.63 14.93 -4.00
C ASP A 51 -0.07 15.03 -5.43
N GLN A 52 1.13 15.62 -5.57
CA GLN A 52 1.85 15.78 -6.83
C GLN A 52 3.36 15.84 -6.61
N ILE A 53 4.15 15.36 -7.58
CA ILE A 53 5.62 15.38 -7.52
C ILE A 53 6.13 16.72 -8.05
N GLY A 54 6.89 17.43 -7.21
CA GLY A 54 7.75 18.55 -7.60
C GLY A 54 9.23 18.18 -7.54
N TYR A 55 10.08 19.01 -8.11
CA TYR A 55 11.53 18.83 -8.10
C TYR A 55 12.22 20.06 -7.52
N ASP A 56 13.32 19.83 -6.81
CA ASP A 56 14.27 20.86 -6.41
C ASP A 56 15.61 20.54 -7.09
N PHE A 57 16.05 21.44 -7.96
CA PHE A 57 17.36 21.39 -8.55
C PHE A 57 18.14 22.62 -8.10
N ASP A 58 19.16 22.40 -7.25
CA ASP A 58 20.06 23.44 -6.76
C ASP A 58 19.35 24.66 -6.12
N GLY A 59 18.20 24.44 -5.46
CA GLY A 59 17.39 25.47 -4.81
C GLY A 59 16.30 26.07 -5.69
N VAL A 60 16.20 25.66 -6.97
CA VAL A 60 15.12 26.06 -7.88
C VAL A 60 14.02 25.01 -7.84
N GLN A 61 12.82 25.43 -7.43
CA GLN A 61 11.67 24.55 -7.29
C GLN A 61 10.83 24.53 -8.58
N TYR A 62 10.50 23.33 -9.02
CA TYR A 62 9.62 23.05 -10.16
C TYR A 62 8.38 22.32 -9.64
N THR A 63 7.26 23.03 -9.57
CA THR A 63 5.98 22.56 -9.01
C THR A 63 4.78 22.85 -9.90
N ASN A 64 4.89 23.79 -10.84
CA ASN A 64 3.84 24.17 -11.77
C ASN A 64 4.23 23.88 -13.22
N ASN A 65 3.25 23.56 -14.06
CA ASN A 65 3.43 23.33 -15.50
C ASN A 65 3.95 24.55 -16.29
N THR A 66 3.96 25.72 -15.65
CA THR A 66 4.54 26.97 -16.17
C THR A 66 6.04 27.09 -15.88
N ASP A 67 6.60 26.17 -15.08
CA ASP A 67 7.99 26.23 -14.69
C ASP A 67 8.87 25.80 -15.87
N HIS A 68 9.74 26.71 -16.29
CA HIS A 68 10.70 26.49 -17.37
C HIS A 68 12.05 26.10 -16.80
N GLU A 69 12.82 25.32 -17.58
CA GLU A 69 14.20 25.04 -17.27
C GLU A 69 14.95 26.35 -16.99
N HIS A 70 15.60 26.43 -15.83
CA HIS A 70 16.38 27.60 -15.46
C HIS A 70 17.60 27.71 -16.37
N ASP A 71 17.50 28.53 -17.43
CA ASP A 71 18.64 28.87 -18.28
C ASP A 71 19.41 30.06 -17.67
N PRO A 72 20.64 29.86 -17.18
CA PRO A 72 21.46 30.95 -16.63
C PRO A 72 21.84 32.02 -17.67
N LYS A 73 21.58 31.80 -18.97
CA LYS A 73 21.87 32.75 -20.05
C LYS A 73 20.69 33.63 -20.47
N GLY A 74 19.52 33.48 -19.84
CA GLY A 74 18.38 34.37 -20.06
C GLY A 74 17.87 34.34 -21.50
N GLY A 75 17.41 33.18 -21.96
CA GLY A 75 16.81 33.02 -23.29
C GLY A 75 15.28 33.16 -23.30
N VAL A 76 14.79 34.06 -24.17
CA VAL A 76 13.43 34.23 -24.74
C VAL A 76 12.23 33.83 -23.85
N ILE A 77 11.46 34.85 -23.41
CA ILE A 77 10.16 34.68 -22.78
C ILE A 77 9.17 34.13 -23.82
N HIS A 78 8.79 32.86 -23.68
CA HIS A 78 7.70 32.26 -24.45
C HIS A 78 6.48 32.14 -23.53
N TYR A 79 5.31 32.60 -23.97
CA TYR A 79 4.07 32.43 -23.21
C TYR A 79 3.73 30.93 -23.13
N ASP A 80 3.42 30.44 -21.93
CA ASP A 80 3.22 29.02 -21.58
C ASP A 80 2.23 28.26 -22.45
N ASP A 81 1.22 28.97 -22.96
CA ASP A 81 0.15 28.43 -23.77
C ASP A 81 0.59 28.15 -25.22
N GLU A 82 1.70 28.74 -25.67
CA GLU A 82 2.25 28.60 -27.03
C GLU A 82 3.41 27.59 -27.10
N ILE A 83 3.92 27.14 -25.95
CA ILE A 83 4.99 26.15 -25.89
C ILE A 83 4.39 24.75 -26.05
N ALA A 84 4.66 24.13 -27.20
CA ALA A 84 4.40 22.71 -27.41
C ALA A 84 4.89 21.87 -26.22
N GLU A 85 4.07 20.92 -25.77
CA GLU A 85 4.35 20.06 -24.61
C GLU A 85 5.74 19.40 -24.66
N SER A 86 6.23 19.09 -25.88
CA SER A 86 7.56 18.52 -26.13
C SER A 86 8.74 19.39 -25.69
N ARG A 87 8.53 20.69 -25.55
CA ARG A 87 9.54 21.66 -25.10
C ARG A 87 9.42 22.01 -23.62
N LYS A 88 8.39 21.53 -22.92
CA LYS A 88 8.21 21.80 -21.49
C LYS A 88 9.16 20.93 -20.68
N PHE A 89 9.96 21.59 -19.84
CA PHE A 89 10.92 20.94 -18.95
C PHE A 89 10.22 20.16 -17.84
N PHE A 90 9.17 20.74 -17.26
CA PHE A 90 8.38 20.13 -16.21
C PHE A 90 6.88 20.21 -16.52
N ILE A 91 6.20 19.06 -16.39
CA ILE A 91 4.75 18.93 -16.47
C ILE A 91 4.35 18.03 -15.31
N ALA A 92 3.73 18.63 -14.31
CA ALA A 92 3.44 18.02 -13.03
C ALA A 92 2.56 16.76 -13.17
N TYR A 93 1.66 16.71 -14.16
CA TYR A 93 0.79 15.55 -14.42
C TYR A 93 1.52 14.35 -15.07
N SER A 94 2.66 14.58 -15.72
CA SER A 94 3.45 13.51 -16.35
C SER A 94 4.31 12.73 -15.34
N ASN A 95 4.51 13.28 -14.14
CA ASN A 95 5.38 12.69 -13.12
C ASN A 95 4.65 11.61 -12.32
N VAL A 96 4.62 10.39 -12.84
CA VAL A 96 4.02 9.22 -12.18
C VAL A 96 5.11 8.26 -11.70
N PRO A 97 5.28 8.06 -10.38
CA PRO A 97 6.28 7.16 -9.85
C PRO A 97 5.89 5.70 -10.08
N ILE A 98 6.86 4.83 -10.32
CA ILE A 98 6.63 3.39 -10.57
C ILE A 98 7.39 2.46 -9.63
N GLY A 99 8.37 2.97 -8.89
CA GLY A 99 9.30 2.16 -8.14
C GLY A 99 9.87 2.96 -6.98
N PHE A 100 10.12 2.26 -5.88
CA PHE A 100 10.60 2.79 -4.62
C PHE A 100 11.63 1.84 -4.04
N GLU A 101 12.78 2.35 -3.60
CA GLU A 101 13.82 1.58 -2.91
C GLU A 101 14.34 2.39 -1.72
N VAL A 102 14.54 1.73 -0.57
CA VAL A 102 15.07 2.40 0.63
C VAL A 102 16.53 2.03 0.79
N TYR A 103 17.40 3.02 0.90
CA TYR A 103 18.81 2.81 1.20
C TYR A 103 19.31 3.86 2.20
N GLY A 104 19.73 3.38 3.37
CA GLY A 104 20.10 4.24 4.49
C GLY A 104 18.92 5.09 4.98
N ASP A 105 19.11 6.40 4.92
CA ASP A 105 18.20 7.45 5.34
C ASP A 105 17.38 8.06 4.18
N ARG A 106 17.43 7.45 2.98
CA ARG A 106 16.82 7.99 1.76
C ARG A 106 15.86 7.01 1.11
N VAL A 107 14.85 7.55 0.44
CA VAL A 107 13.94 6.79 -0.43
C VAL A 107 14.19 7.18 -1.87
N PHE A 108 14.68 6.23 -2.66
CA PHE A 108 14.85 6.40 -4.10
C PHE A 108 13.51 6.17 -4.79
N VAL A 109 13.13 7.10 -5.66
CA VAL A 109 11.86 7.09 -6.40
C VAL A 109 12.17 7.12 -7.89
N THR A 110 11.65 6.14 -8.63
CA THR A 110 11.80 6.10 -10.10
C THR A 110 10.56 6.64 -10.79
N VAL A 111 10.76 7.59 -11.71
CA VAL A 111 9.72 8.22 -12.54
C VAL A 111 10.10 8.02 -14.02
N PRO A 112 9.47 7.11 -14.77
CA PRO A 112 9.89 6.78 -16.12
C PRO A 112 9.55 7.91 -17.10
N ARG A 113 10.48 8.27 -17.98
CA ARG A 113 10.26 9.29 -19.03
C ARG A 113 9.40 8.76 -20.20
N ARG A 114 8.10 8.53 -19.95
CA ARG A 114 7.11 8.10 -20.98
C ARG A 114 6.44 9.27 -21.71
N ARG A 115 6.50 10.47 -21.12
CA ARG A 115 5.99 11.74 -21.65
C ARG A 115 7.00 12.84 -21.40
N HIS A 116 6.81 13.98 -22.06
CA HIS A 116 7.60 15.18 -21.81
C HIS A 116 7.29 15.78 -20.42
N GLY A 117 8.13 16.70 -19.96
CA GLY A 117 7.93 17.34 -18.65
C GLY A 117 8.34 16.51 -17.44
N ILE A 118 9.27 15.57 -17.61
CA ILE A 118 9.85 14.75 -16.52
C ILE A 118 11.34 15.09 -16.39
N PRO A 119 11.70 15.98 -15.44
CA PRO A 119 13.07 16.46 -15.28
C PRO A 119 14.11 15.38 -14.97
N SER A 120 13.76 14.36 -14.17
CA SER A 120 14.69 13.28 -13.81
C SER A 120 14.00 11.93 -13.63
N THR A 121 14.65 10.85 -14.09
CA THR A 121 14.12 9.49 -14.03
C THR A 121 14.31 8.82 -12.67
N LEU A 122 15.39 9.15 -11.96
CA LEU A 122 15.74 8.59 -10.67
C LEU A 122 15.95 9.75 -9.69
N ASN A 123 15.19 9.73 -8.61
CA ASN A 123 15.14 10.80 -7.62
C ASN A 123 15.29 10.20 -6.23
N TYR A 124 15.52 11.05 -5.24
CA TYR A 124 15.49 10.64 -3.84
C TYR A 124 14.80 11.70 -2.99
N VAL A 125 14.20 11.24 -1.89
CA VAL A 125 13.73 12.06 -0.77
C VAL A 125 14.40 11.64 0.52
#